data_AF-A0A974PJ81-F1
#
_entry.id   AF-A0A974PJ81-F1
#
_cell.length_a   1.000
_cell.length_b   1.000
_cell.length_c   1.000
_cell.angle_alpha   90.00
_cell.angle_beta   90.00
_cell.angle_gamma   90.00
#
_symmetry.space_group_name_H-M   'P 1'
#
loop_
_entity.id
_entity.type
_entity.pdbx_description
1 polymer ?
#
loop_
_entity_poly.entity_id
_entity_poly.type
_entity_poly.pdbx_seq_one_letter_code
_entity_poly.pdbx_strand_id
1 'polypeptide(L)' 'MQSIRLLGNAGVKAAIEAAMAERAARTEITADRVLKELAKIGFASMGDYMRLTGDGSAVLRLGSC' A
#
# COMPACT_ATOMS: atom_id res chain seq x y z
N MET A 1 2.73 19.36 26.61
CA MET A 1 3.32 19.77 25.31
C MET A 1 4.83 19.48 25.25
N GLN A 2 5.27 18.22 25.34
CA GLN A 2 6.69 17.87 25.11
C GLN A 2 6.93 17.13 23.79
N SER A 3 5.88 16.51 23.24
CA SER A 3 5.90 15.74 21.98
C SER A 3 6.34 16.57 20.76
N ILE A 4 5.87 17.82 20.61
CA ILE A 4 6.27 18.68 19.48
C ILE A 4 7.75 19.09 19.53
N ARG A 5 8.35 19.20 20.73
CA ARG A 5 9.77 19.54 20.89
C ARG A 5 10.69 18.39 20.47
N LEU A 6 10.25 17.16 20.68
CA LEU A 6 11.01 15.97 20.27
C LEU A 6 11.05 15.81 18.75
N LEU A 7 9.94 16.13 18.05
CA LEU A 7 9.92 16.13 16.59
C LEU A 7 10.83 17.21 15.98
N GLY A 8 11.01 18.34 16.66
CA GLY A 8 11.96 19.39 16.26
C GLY A 8 13.42 19.07 16.60
N ASN A 9 13.69 18.04 17.39
CA ASN A 9 15.05 17.61 17.72
C ASN A 9 15.64 16.84 16.54
N ALA A 10 16.70 17.40 15.93
CA ALA A 10 17.36 16.83 14.76
C ALA A 10 17.83 15.38 14.97
N GLY A 11 18.27 15.01 16.17
CA GLY A 11 18.70 13.64 16.47
C GLY A 11 17.55 12.64 16.48
N VAL A 12 16.38 13.03 17.01
CA VAL A 12 15.19 12.18 17.02
C VAL A 12 14.64 12.02 15.60
N LYS A 13 14.59 13.10 14.83
CA LYS A 13 14.18 13.06 13.42
C LYS A 13 15.09 12.15 12.59
N ALA A 14 16.41 12.29 12.73
CA ALA A 14 17.38 11.45 12.03
C ALA A 14 17.23 9.96 12.39
N ALA A 15 16.99 9.64 13.67
CA ALA A 15 16.77 8.26 14.11
C ALA A 15 15.49 7.65 13.49
N ILE A 16 14.42 8.44 13.38
CA ILE A 16 13.16 8.02 12.73
C ILE A 16 13.39 7.78 11.24
N GLU A 17 14.06 8.70 10.55
CA GLU A 17 14.37 8.58 9.12
C GLU A 17 15.25 7.35 8.83
N ALA A 18 16.27 7.09 9.65
CA ALA A 18 17.11 5.89 9.53
C ALA A 18 16.30 4.60 9.70
N ALA A 19 15.43 4.52 10.71
CA ALA A 19 14.57 3.36 10.93
C ALA A 19 13.54 3.17 9.79
N MET A 20 13.04 4.25 9.20
CA MET A 20 12.16 4.18 8.03
C MET A 20 12.91 3.69 6.79
N ALA A 21 14.13 4.16 6.56
CA ALA A 21 14.99 3.72 5.47
C ALA A 21 15.39 2.24 5.59
N GLU A 22 15.74 1.78 6.80
CA GLU A 22 16.06 0.36 7.05
C GLU A 22 14.87 -0.55 6.74
N ARG A 23 13.66 -0.15 7.14
CA ARG A 23 12.44 -0.90 6.83
C ARG A 23 12.19 -0.93 5.32
N ALA A 24 12.29 0.20 4.65
CA ALA A 24 12.10 0.31 3.21
C ALA A 24 13.14 -0.51 2.42
N ALA A 25 14.40 -0.54 2.87
CA ALA A 25 15.45 -1.34 2.27
C ALA A 25 15.19 -2.84 2.46
N ARG A 26 14.76 -3.27 3.66
CA ARG A 26 14.47 -4.68 3.96
C ARG A 26 13.27 -5.22 3.17
N THR A 27 12.24 -4.40 2.95
CA THR A 27 11.01 -4.83 2.27
C THR A 27 10.93 -4.40 0.81
N GLU A 28 11.90 -3.63 0.31
CA GLU A 28 11.92 -3.02 -1.02
C GLU A 28 10.64 -2.23 -1.38
N ILE A 29 9.87 -1.84 -0.37
CA ILE A 29 8.54 -1.25 -0.50
C ILE A 29 8.40 -0.11 0.51
N THR A 30 7.86 1.02 0.05
CA THR A 30 7.53 2.18 0.89
C THR A 30 6.07 2.12 1.37
N ALA A 31 5.76 2.78 2.49
CA ALA A 31 4.41 2.84 3.03
C ALA A 31 3.40 3.43 2.03
N ASP A 32 3.78 4.46 1.27
CA ASP A 32 2.93 5.07 0.24
C ASP A 32 2.59 4.09 -0.89
N ARG A 33 3.53 3.20 -1.26
CA ARG A 33 3.28 2.15 -2.26
C ARG A 33 2.26 1.15 -1.74
N VAL A 34 2.36 0.74 -0.48
CA VAL A 34 1.37 -0.16 0.15
C VAL A 34 -0.01 0.48 0.14
N LEU A 35 -0.13 1.75 0.56
CA LEU A 35 -1.42 2.45 0.57
C LEU A 35 -2.03 2.55 -0.84
N LYS A 36 -1.21 2.84 -1.86
CA LYS A 36 -1.67 2.86 -3.26
C LYS A 36 -2.22 1.51 -3.71
N GLU A 37 -1.51 0.42 -3.43
CA GLU A 37 -1.96 -0.92 -3.82
C GLU A 37 -3.19 -1.37 -3.03
N LEU A 38 -3.25 -1.08 -1.72
CA LEU A 38 -4.43 -1.35 -0.91
C LEU A 38 -5.65 -0.56 -1.38
N ALA A 39 -5.47 0.69 -1.81
CA ALA A 39 -6.55 1.47 -2.40
C ALA A 39 -7.06 0.85 -3.70
N LYS A 40 -6.16 0.38 -4.58
CA LYS A 40 -6.55 -0.32 -5.81
C LYS A 40 -7.36 -1.58 -5.54
N ILE A 41 -7.01 -2.35 -4.52
CA ILE A 41 -7.73 -3.58 -4.14
C ILE A 41 -9.05 -3.23 -3.42
N GLY A 42 -9.01 -2.31 -2.47
CA GLY A 42 -10.16 -1.95 -1.63
C GLY A 42 -11.26 -1.19 -2.37
N PHE A 43 -10.90 -0.46 -3.43
CA PHE A 43 -11.84 0.26 -4.28
C PHE A 43 -12.01 -0.36 -5.67
N ALA A 44 -11.48 -1.57 -5.89
CA ALA A 44 -11.70 -2.31 -7.13
C ALA A 44 -13.17 -2.75 -7.23
N SER A 45 -13.78 -2.55 -8.40
CA SER A 45 -15.12 -3.05 -8.69
C SER A 45 -15.04 -4.52 -9.11
N MET A 46 -15.79 -5.40 -8.45
CA MET A 46 -15.87 -6.83 -8.83
C MET A 46 -16.40 -7.03 -10.26
N GLY A 47 -17.20 -6.08 -10.78
CA GLY A 47 -17.71 -6.11 -12.15
C GLY A 47 -16.62 -5.98 -13.23
N ASP A 48 -15.46 -5.43 -12.88
CA ASP A 48 -14.34 -5.28 -13.82
C ASP A 48 -13.58 -6.60 -14.03
N TYR A 49 -13.68 -7.50 -13.05
CA TYR A 49 -12.94 -8.77 -13.04
C TYR A 49 -13.84 -9.99 -13.28
N MET A 50 -15.15 -9.89 -13.06
CA MET A 50 -16.08 -11.01 -13.17
C MET A 50 -16.96 -10.89 -14.41
N ARG A 51 -16.96 -11.92 -15.26
CA ARG A 51 -17.94 -12.07 -16.34
C ARG A 51 -18.86 -13.25 -16.09
N LEU A 52 -20.12 -13.06 -16.39
CA LEU A 52 -21.11 -14.13 -16.42
C LEU A 52 -21.10 -14.75 -17.82
N THR A 53 -20.93 -16.06 -17.88
CA THR A 53 -21.05 -16.85 -19.09
C THR A 53 -22.52 -17.27 -19.26
N GLY A 54 -22.96 -17.52 -20.50
CA GLY A 54 -24.35 -17.84 -20.82
C GLY A 54 -24.91 -19.12 -20.18
N ASP A 55 -24.03 -19.95 -19.60
CA ASP A 55 -24.36 -21.14 -18.82
C ASP A 55 -24.59 -20.85 -17.32
N GLY A 56 -24.51 -19.59 -16.91
CA GLY A 56 -24.67 -19.17 -15.51
C GLY A 56 -23.40 -19.30 -14.67
N SER A 57 -22.27 -19.70 -15.26
CA SER A 57 -20.98 -19.73 -14.58
C SER A 57 -20.34 -18.33 -14.51
N ALA A 58 -19.69 -18.01 -13.38
CA ALA A 58 -18.92 -16.79 -13.22
C ALA A 58 -17.44 -17.08 -13.48
N VAL A 59 -16.85 -16.39 -14.47
CA VAL A 59 -15.44 -16.50 -14.81
C VAL A 59 -14.70 -15.22 -14.42
N LEU A 60 -13.56 -15.38 -13.74
CA LEU A 60 -12.70 -14.25 -13.37
C LEU A 60 -11.70 -13.99 -14.50
N ARG A 61 -11.77 -12.82 -15.13
CA ARG A 61 -10.71 -12.30 -15.98
C ARG A 61 -9.77 -11.44 -15.15
N LEU A 62 -8.72 -12.07 -14.65
CA LEU A 62 -7.53 -11.37 -14.20
C LEU A 62 -6.73 -11.05 -15.48
N GLY A 63 -6.50 -9.76 -15.76
CA GLY A 63 -6.09 -9.21 -17.06
C GLY A 63 -5.22 -10.09 -17.97
N SER A 64 -5.48 -10.04 -19.27
CA SER A 64 -4.59 -10.61 -20.29
C SER A 64 -3.24 -9.90 -20.27
N CYS A 65 -2.17 -10.68 -20.13
CA CYS A 65 -0.81 -10.22 -20.35
C CYS A 65 -0.63 -9.61 -21.75
#